data_AF-A0A4Q9MBT1-F1
#
_entry.id   AF-A0A4Q9MBT1-F1
#
_cell.length_a   1.000
_cell.length_b   1.000
_cell.length_c   1.000
_cell.angle_alpha   90.00
_cell.angle_beta   90.00
_cell.angle_gamma   90.00
#
_symmetry.space_group_name_H-M   'P 1'
#
loop_
_entity.id
_entity.type
_entity.pdbx_description
1 polymer ?
#
loop_
_entity_poly.entity_id
_entity_poly.type
_entity_poly.pdbx_seq_one_letter_code
_entity_poly.pdbx_strand_id
1 'polypeptide(L)'
;LADKRFAEVQFFFQLKKMRDDGGTDDVDMTLAMISLFTPPDPAILRDTYGALVACRYQGEESREVIVVTDIASVVAMLPLSPRREEAEDPHAADLYSNRFYVVERLGFDSSFIGREQIVRDEEGSDDES
;
A
#
# COMPACT_ATOMS: atom_id res chain seq x y z
N LEU A 1 -4.47 4.86 1.52
CA LEU A 1 -5.90 4.51 1.33
C LEU A 1 -6.68 5.76 0.93
N ALA A 2 -7.86 5.60 0.32
CA ALA A 2 -8.68 6.74 -0.15
C ALA A 2 -9.04 7.75 0.97
N ASP A 3 -9.02 7.32 2.23
CA ASP A 3 -9.26 8.12 3.42
C ASP A 3 -7.98 8.69 4.07
N LYS A 4 -6.87 8.75 3.32
CA LYS A 4 -5.56 9.27 3.76
C LYS A 4 -4.89 8.46 4.88
N ARG A 5 -5.31 7.22 5.14
CA ARG A 5 -4.56 6.29 6.02
C ARG A 5 -3.42 5.60 5.26
N PHE A 6 -2.35 5.29 6.00
CA PHE A 6 -1.22 4.50 5.52
C PHE A 6 -1.31 3.07 6.04
N ALA A 7 -0.95 2.10 5.21
CA ALA A 7 -0.97 0.69 5.56
C ALA A 7 0.13 -0.05 4.82
N GLU A 8 0.67 -1.09 5.45
CA GLU A 8 1.49 -2.09 4.78
C GLU A 8 0.57 -3.17 4.19
N VAL A 9 0.76 -3.49 2.90
CA VAL A 9 0.08 -4.65 2.30
C VAL A 9 0.88 -5.91 2.63
N GLN A 10 0.24 -6.87 3.29
CA GLN A 10 0.89 -8.14 3.65
C GLN A 10 0.77 -9.18 2.53
N PHE A 11 -0.43 -9.34 1.97
CA PHE A 11 -0.66 -10.21 0.81
C PHE A 11 -1.99 -9.87 0.13
N PHE A 12 -2.07 -10.24 -1.15
CA PHE A 12 -3.30 -10.17 -1.95
C PHE A 12 -3.93 -11.56 -2.06
N PHE A 13 -5.25 -11.63 -2.12
CA PHE A 13 -5.97 -12.88 -2.31
C PHE A 13 -7.31 -12.64 -3.00
N GLN A 14 -7.90 -13.70 -3.56
CA GLN A 14 -9.19 -13.65 -4.24
C GLN A 14 -10.20 -14.52 -3.50
N LEU A 15 -11.44 -14.04 -3.41
CA LEU A 15 -12.57 -14.81 -2.89
C LEU A 15 -13.73 -14.75 -3.87
N LYS A 16 -14.43 -15.87 -4.04
CA LYS A 16 -15.72 -15.87 -4.74
C LYS A 16 -16.80 -15.29 -3.83
N LYS A 17 -17.58 -14.36 -4.36
CA LYS A 17 -18.71 -13.79 -3.63
C LYS A 17 -19.76 -14.89 -3.40
N MET A 18 -20.16 -15.12 -2.15
CA MET A 18 -21.31 -15.97 -1.85
C MET A 18 -22.58 -15.28 -2.31
N ARG A 19 -23.44 -16.03 -3.00
CA ARG A 19 -24.80 -15.60 -3.36
C ARG A 19 -25.75 -15.92 -2.19
N ASP A 20 -26.87 -15.21 -2.13
CA ASP A 20 -27.88 -15.40 -1.08
C ASP A 20 -28.53 -16.80 -1.10
N ASP A 21 -28.43 -17.51 -2.22
CA ASP A 21 -28.89 -18.89 -2.41
C ASP A 21 -27.86 -19.96 -1.96
N GLY A 22 -26.72 -19.54 -1.40
CA GLY A 22 -25.62 -20.42 -0.99
C GLY A 22 -24.72 -20.89 -2.13
N GLY A 23 -24.97 -20.42 -3.36
CA GLY A 23 -24.06 -20.57 -4.50
C GLY A 23 -22.87 -19.61 -4.41
N THR A 24 -21.89 -19.78 -5.30
CA THR A 24 -20.83 -18.80 -5.51
C THR A 24 -21.07 -18.04 -6.81
N ASP A 25 -20.78 -16.74 -6.79
CA ASP A 25 -20.76 -15.93 -8.00
C ASP A 25 -19.50 -16.24 -8.81
N ASP A 26 -19.57 -16.02 -10.12
CA ASP A 26 -18.41 -16.13 -11.01
C ASP A 26 -17.50 -14.89 -10.93
N VAL A 27 -17.90 -13.87 -10.17
CA VAL A 27 -17.10 -12.67 -9.94
C VAL A 27 -16.16 -12.89 -8.77
N ASP A 28 -14.86 -12.95 -9.05
CA ASP A 28 -13.81 -12.98 -8.05
C ASP A 28 -13.60 -11.58 -7.44
N MET A 29 -13.73 -11.47 -6.12
CA MET A 29 -13.36 -10.29 -5.35
C MET A 29 -11.87 -10.33 -5.05
N THR A 30 -11.10 -9.38 -5.57
CA THR A 30 -9.69 -9.23 -5.22
C THR A 30 -9.55 -8.36 -3.98
N LEU A 31 -8.98 -8.94 -2.94
CA LEU A 31 -8.82 -8.38 -1.61
C LEU A 31 -7.33 -8.25 -1.26
N ALA A 32 -7.04 -7.37 -0.31
CA ALA A 32 -5.72 -7.22 0.27
C ALA A 32 -5.81 -7.31 1.80
N MET A 33 -4.93 -8.11 2.41
CA MET A 33 -4.67 -8.04 3.84
C MET A 33 -3.68 -6.91 4.09
N ILE A 34 -4.07 -5.96 4.93
CA ILE A 34 -3.26 -4.79 5.26
C ILE A 34 -3.01 -4.71 6.77
N SER A 35 -1.91 -4.06 7.18
CA SER A 35 -1.63 -3.64 8.55
C SER A 35 -1.58 -2.11 8.61
N LEU A 36 -2.44 -1.49 9.41
CA LEU A 36 -2.55 -0.04 9.46
C LEU A 36 -1.43 0.60 10.28
N PHE A 37 -0.86 1.66 9.74
CA PHE A 37 -0.09 2.60 10.55
C PHE A 37 -1.06 3.48 11.37
N THR A 38 -0.58 4.02 12.48
CA THR A 38 -1.33 5.04 13.22
C THR A 38 -1.53 6.29 12.34
N PRO A 39 -2.48 7.18 12.70
CA PRO A 39 -2.51 8.51 12.13
C PRO A 39 -1.15 9.23 12.30
N PRO A 40 -0.83 10.21 11.42
CA PRO A 40 0.39 10.99 11.52
C PRO A 40 0.56 11.64 12.89
N ASP A 41 1.79 11.64 13.40
CA ASP A 41 2.13 12.30 14.65
C ASP A 41 1.89 13.82 14.52
N PRO A 42 0.95 14.38 15.30
CA PRO A 42 0.56 15.78 15.15
C PRO A 42 1.65 16.76 15.58
N ALA A 43 2.57 16.36 16.46
CA ALA A 43 3.69 17.20 16.87
C ALA A 43 4.72 17.30 15.74
N ILE A 44 5.12 16.17 15.16
CA ILE A 44 6.07 16.15 14.04
C ILE A 44 5.51 16.89 12.83
N LEU A 45 4.23 16.66 12.51
CA LEU A 45 3.59 17.31 11.37
C LEU A 45 3.56 18.83 11.53
N ARG A 46 3.24 19.33 12.74
CA ARG A 46 3.22 20.75 13.05
C ARG A 46 4.62 21.36 13.02
N ASP A 47 5.57 20.74 13.71
CA ASP A 47 6.92 21.28 13.89
C ASP A 47 7.71 21.31 12.58
N THR A 48 7.35 20.46 11.62
CA THR A 48 7.93 20.41 10.27
C THR A 48 7.09 21.11 9.21
N TYR A 49 6.01 21.82 9.59
CA TYR A 49 5.08 22.47 8.67
C TYR A 49 4.58 21.54 7.55
N GLY A 50 4.35 20.27 7.88
CA GLY A 50 3.88 19.24 6.96
C GLY A 50 4.96 18.60 6.08
N ALA A 51 6.23 19.00 6.22
CA ALA A 51 7.32 18.43 5.42
C ALA A 51 7.64 16.97 5.78
N LEU A 52 7.37 16.56 7.03
CA LEU A 52 7.57 15.19 7.49
C LEU A 52 6.27 14.60 8.04
N VAL A 53 5.81 13.53 7.40
CA VAL A 53 4.65 12.75 7.84
C VAL A 53 5.16 11.46 8.47
N ALA A 54 5.16 11.40 9.80
CA ALA A 54 5.61 10.24 10.56
C ALA A 54 4.42 9.51 11.19
N CYS A 55 4.40 8.19 11.09
CA CYS A 55 3.38 7.31 11.65
C CYS A 55 4.05 6.18 12.44
N ARG A 56 3.30 5.45 13.25
CA ARG A 56 3.78 4.25 13.94
C ARG A 56 3.23 2.98 13.30
N TYR A 57 4.08 1.98 13.14
CA TYR A 57 3.68 0.66 12.69
C TYR A 57 3.05 -0.13 13.84
N GLN A 58 1.88 -0.72 13.61
CA GLN A 58 1.11 -1.45 14.63
C GLN A 58 1.14 -2.98 14.42
N GLY A 59 1.79 -3.46 13.36
CA GLY A 59 1.94 -4.89 13.10
C GLY A 59 0.62 -5.64 13.06
N GLU A 60 0.56 -6.78 13.76
CA GLU A 60 -0.58 -7.70 13.70
C GLU A 60 -1.85 -7.16 14.37
N GLU A 61 -1.73 -6.22 15.30
CA GLU A 61 -2.87 -5.67 16.07
C GLU A 61 -3.82 -4.83 15.20
N SER A 62 -3.40 -4.46 13.99
CA SER A 62 -4.10 -3.53 13.11
C SER A 62 -4.44 -4.13 11.74
N ARG A 63 -4.56 -5.47 11.68
CA ARG A 63 -4.83 -6.18 10.43
C ARG A 63 -6.28 -6.01 9.99
N GLU A 64 -6.46 -5.59 8.74
CA GLU A 64 -7.76 -5.44 8.10
C GLU A 64 -7.74 -6.02 6.69
N VAL A 65 -8.90 -6.49 6.22
CA VAL A 65 -9.09 -6.92 4.83
C VAL A 65 -9.85 -5.82 4.10
N ILE A 66 -9.29 -5.34 3.00
CA ILE A 66 -9.90 -4.32 2.14
C ILE A 66 -10.06 -4.83 0.70
N VAL A 67 -10.94 -4.18 -0.07
CA VAL A 67 -10.97 -4.39 -1.51
C VAL A 67 -9.78 -3.68 -2.12
N VAL A 68 -9.12 -4.32 -3.11
CA VAL A 68 -7.91 -3.76 -3.72
C VAL A 68 -8.14 -2.37 -4.34
N THR A 69 -9.37 -2.07 -4.78
CA THR A 69 -9.78 -0.78 -5.33
C THR A 69 -9.73 0.38 -4.33
N ASP A 70 -9.67 0.09 -3.03
CA ASP A 70 -9.56 1.10 -1.97
C ASP A 70 -8.11 1.61 -1.78
N ILE A 71 -7.14 0.94 -2.42
CA ILE A 71 -5.73 1.36 -2.45
C ILE A 71 -5.58 2.51 -3.45
N ALA A 72 -5.50 3.74 -2.93
CA ALA A 72 -5.34 4.93 -3.76
C ALA A 72 -3.96 5.05 -4.42
N SER A 73 -2.89 4.71 -3.70
CA SER A 73 -1.50 4.82 -4.18
C SER A 73 -0.57 3.97 -3.33
N VAL A 74 0.57 3.58 -3.91
CA VAL A 74 1.66 2.92 -3.19
C VAL A 74 2.75 3.95 -2.88
N VAL A 75 3.20 3.97 -1.63
CA VAL A 75 4.24 4.88 -1.12
C VAL A 75 5.35 4.09 -0.45
N ALA A 76 6.52 4.70 -0.27
CA ALA A 76 7.57 4.12 0.54
C ALA A 76 7.39 4.56 2.00
N MET A 77 7.40 3.61 2.92
CA MET A 77 7.45 3.85 4.37
C MET A 77 8.84 3.48 4.86
N LEU A 78 9.62 4.47 5.28
CA LEU A 78 10.99 4.25 5.72
C LEU A 78 11.11 4.38 7.24
N PRO A 79 11.94 3.56 7.91
CA PRO A 79 12.19 3.70 9.34
C PRO A 79 12.67 5.12 9.68
N LEU A 80 12.04 5.72 10.68
CA LEU A 80 12.45 7.01 11.26
C LEU A 80 13.21 6.75 12.55
N SER A 81 14.54 6.77 12.46
CA SER A 81 15.39 6.62 13.65
C SER A 81 15.16 7.77 14.63
N PRO A 82 15.20 7.50 15.95
CA PRO A 82 15.14 8.56 16.95
C PRO A 82 16.29 9.55 16.78
N ARG A 83 16.00 10.82 17.09
CA ARG A 83 17.04 11.84 17.20
C ARG A 83 17.98 11.50 18.35
N ARG A 84 19.18 12.08 18.35
CA ARG A 84 20.16 11.84 19.41
C ARG A 84 19.60 12.11 20.80
N GLU A 85 18.92 13.24 20.98
CA GLU A 85 18.28 13.63 22.24
C GLU A 85 17.18 12.63 22.66
N GLU A 86 16.41 12.14 21.69
CA GLU A 86 15.37 11.13 21.92
C GLU A 86 15.96 9.76 22.27
N ALA A 87 17.13 9.43 21.71
CA ALA A 87 17.83 8.17 21.96
C ALA A 87 18.54 8.14 23.33
N GLU A 88 18.81 9.31 23.91
CA GLU A 88 19.36 9.44 25.27
C GLU A 88 18.27 9.32 26.35
N ASP A 89 16.98 9.31 25.97
CA ASP A 89 15.87 9.05 26.90
C ASP A 89 15.88 7.59 27.39
N PRO A 90 15.84 7.34 28.72
CA PRO A 90 15.74 5.99 29.26
C PRO A 90 14.55 5.17 28.72
N HIS A 91 13.49 5.82 28.24
CA HIS A 91 12.28 5.20 27.69
C HIS A 91 12.21 5.27 26.16
N ALA A 92 13.34 5.54 25.49
CA ALA A 92 13.38 5.72 24.04
C ALA A 92 12.80 4.52 23.26
N ALA A 93 13.04 3.30 23.76
CA ALA A 93 12.54 2.08 23.13
C ALA A 93 11.00 2.03 23.07
N ASP A 94 10.30 2.61 24.04
CA ASP A 94 8.84 2.61 24.08
C ASP A 94 8.26 3.85 23.40
N LEU A 95 8.91 5.01 23.59
CA LEU A 95 8.42 6.30 23.10
C LEU A 95 8.71 6.53 21.62
N TYR A 96 9.74 5.90 21.06
CA TYR A 96 10.27 6.29 19.76
C TYR A 96 10.49 5.14 18.79
N SER A 97 10.20 3.90 19.19
CA SER A 97 10.25 2.73 18.31
C SER A 97 9.14 2.72 17.27
N ASN A 98 9.35 1.88 16.25
CA ASN A 98 8.37 1.60 15.19
C ASN A 98 7.84 2.85 14.48
N ARG A 99 8.60 3.95 14.47
CA ARG A 99 8.27 5.15 13.71
C ARG A 99 8.74 4.98 12.28
N PHE A 100 7.87 5.33 11.35
CA PHE A 100 8.14 5.33 9.92
C PHE A 100 7.67 6.65 9.35
N TYR A 101 8.35 7.14 8.33
CA TYR A 101 7.92 8.33 7.61
C TYR A 101 7.58 8.00 6.16
N VAL A 102 6.61 8.73 5.65
CA VAL A 102 6.12 8.60 4.28
C VAL A 102 7.12 9.31 3.37
N VAL A 103 7.56 8.60 2.34
CA VAL A 103 8.28 9.19 1.22
C VAL A 103 7.41 9.06 -0.01
N GLU A 104 6.94 10.21 -0.50
CA GLU A 104 6.35 10.27 -1.82
C GLU A 104 7.45 10.01 -2.85
N ARG A 105 7.14 9.13 -3.81
CA ARG A 105 8.04 8.87 -4.92
C ARG A 105 8.05 10.11 -5.82
N LEU A 106 8.96 11.03 -5.55
CA LEU A 106 9.22 12.19 -6.40
C LEU A 106 9.76 11.68 -7.75
N GLY A 107 8.87 11.56 -8.74
CA GLY A 107 9.24 11.37 -10.14
C GLY A 107 9.55 9.94 -10.58
N PHE A 108 8.60 9.03 -10.46
CA PHE A 108 8.57 7.87 -11.36
C PHE A 108 7.14 7.64 -11.82
N ASP A 109 6.79 8.37 -12.88
CA ASP A 109 5.62 8.05 -13.67
C ASP A 109 5.83 6.65 -14.23
N SER A 110 5.00 5.70 -13.82
CA SER A 110 4.98 4.36 -14.40
C SER A 110 4.34 4.45 -15.78
N SER A 111 5.06 4.99 -16.75
CA SER A 111 4.67 4.90 -18.15
C SER A 111 4.85 3.44 -18.60
N PHE A 112 3.76 2.69 -18.51
CA PHE A 112 3.44 1.54 -19.36
C PHE A 112 4.52 0.45 -19.47
N ILE A 113 4.66 -0.41 -18.46
CA ILE A 113 5.30 -1.73 -18.64
C ILE A 113 4.18 -2.76 -18.52
N GLY A 114 3.47 -2.95 -19.64
CA GLY A 114 2.27 -3.79 -19.68
C GLY A 114 1.52 -3.71 -21.00
N ARG A 115 2.22 -3.79 -22.14
CA ARG A 115 1.58 -4.17 -23.40
C ARG A 115 2.40 -5.29 -24.03
N GLU A 116 2.14 -6.51 -23.59
CA GLU A 116 2.38 -7.64 -24.48
C GLU A 116 1.38 -7.48 -25.63
N GLN A 117 1.88 -7.04 -26.78
CA GLN A 117 1.12 -6.98 -28.00
C GLN A 117 0.90 -8.44 -28.39
N ILE A 118 -0.29 -8.99 -28.10
CA ILE A 118 -0.73 -10.22 -28.74
C ILE A 118 -0.76 -9.90 -30.23
N VAL A 119 0.29 -10.31 -30.95
CA VAL A 119 0.30 -10.30 -32.40
C VAL A 119 -0.76 -11.30 -32.81
N ARG A 120 -1.94 -10.79 -33.19
CA ARG A 120 -2.89 -11.55 -33.99
C ARG A 120 -2.26 -11.64 -35.38
N ASP A 121 -1.64 -12.77 -35.68
CA ASP A 121 -1.36 -13.16 -37.06
C ASP A 121 -2.70 -13.48 -37.74
N GLU A 122 -3.35 -12.44 -38.24
CA GLU A 122 -4.27 -12.54 -39.36
C GLU A 122 -3.68 -11.77 -40.53
N GLU A 123 -2.91 -12.45 -41.38
CA GLU A 123 -2.94 -12.15 -42.82
C GLU A 123 -2.97 -13.47 -43.59
N GLY A 124 -4.06 -13.66 -44.32
CA GLY A 124 -4.19 -14.72 -45.30
C GLY A 124 -3.67 -14.30 -46.68
N SER A 125 -3.61 -15.30 -47.55
CA SER A 125 -3.65 -15.21 -49.02
C SER A 125 -2.44 -14.61 -49.73
N ASP A 126 -1.68 -15.46 -50.46
CA ASP A 126 -1.74 -15.49 -51.94
C ASP A 126 -0.78 -16.55 -52.54
N ASP A 127 -1.42 -17.53 -53.16
CA ASP A 127 -1.17 -18.27 -54.42
C ASP A 127 0.21 -18.50 -55.09
N GLU A 128 0.26 -19.66 -55.77
CA GLU A 128 1.00 -20.04 -57.00
C GLU A 128 2.50 -20.45 -56.93
N SER A 129 2.76 -21.78 -57.02
CA SER A 129 3.40 -22.48 -58.17
C SER A 129 3.61 -23.97 -57.90
#